data_AF-A0A939MFN5-F1
#
_entry.id   AF-A0A939MFN5-F1
#
_cell.length_a   1.000
_cell.length_b   1.000
_cell.length_c   1.000
_cell.angle_alpha   90.00
_cell.angle_beta   90.00
_cell.angle_gamma   90.00
#
_symmetry.space_group_name_H-M   'P 1'
#
loop_
_entity.id
_entity.type
_entity.pdbx_description
1 polymer ?
#
loop_
_entity_poly.entity_id
_entity_poly.type
_entity_poly.pdbx_seq_one_letter_code
_entity_poly.pdbx_strand_id
1 'polypeptide(L)' 'MHNHPSGDPSPSQADIQMTKAIIDIAKPLGIAVHDHVIVGRNGHASLRGMRLI' A
#
# COMPACT_ATOMS: atom_id res chain seq x y z
N MET A 1 -1.62 5.41 2.24
CA MET A 1 -1.14 6.09 1.01
C MET A 1 0.22 6.69 1.28
N HIS A 2 1.12 6.70 0.30
CA HIS A 2 2.34 7.50 0.35
C HIS A 2 2.77 7.90 -1.07
N ASN A 3 3.76 8.80 -1.15
CA ASN A 3 4.29 9.29 -2.43
C ASN A 3 5.68 8.74 -2.69
N HIS A 4 5.99 8.41 -3.95
CA HIS A 4 7.35 8.12 -4.41
C HIS A 4 7.92 9.35 -5.14
N PRO A 5 8.88 10.08 -4.54
CA PRO A 5 9.50 11.25 -5.17
C PRO A 5 10.23 10.94 -6.48
N SER A 6 10.64 9.68 -6.67
CA SER A 6 11.22 9.17 -7.93
C SER A 6 10.24 9.23 -9.10
N GLY A 7 8.93 9.28 -8.82
CA GLY A 7 7.86 9.30 -9.80
C GLY A 7 7.35 7.92 -10.24
N ASP A 8 8.04 6.83 -9.89
CA ASP A 8 7.63 5.45 -10.13
C ASP A 8 6.71 4.96 -9.00
N PRO A 9 5.43 4.65 -9.26
CA PRO A 9 4.50 4.19 -8.23
C PRO A 9 4.65 2.69 -7.90
N SER A 10 5.60 1.96 -8.51
CA SER A 10 5.78 0.53 -8.26
C SER A 10 6.07 0.24 -6.78
N PRO A 11 5.35 -0.69 -6.14
CA PRO A 11 5.55 -1.00 -4.74
C PRO A 11 6.87 -1.73 -4.50
N SER A 12 7.59 -1.33 -3.46
CA SER A 12 8.73 -2.09 -2.95
C SER A 12 8.27 -3.25 -2.06
N GLN A 13 9.18 -4.20 -1.79
CA GLN A 13 8.91 -5.26 -0.82
C GLN A 13 8.70 -4.72 0.61
N ALA A 14 9.28 -3.57 0.94
CA ALA A 14 9.08 -2.94 2.25
C ALA A 14 7.65 -2.40 2.38
N ASP A 15 7.11 -1.81 1.31
CA ASP A 15 5.73 -1.30 1.29
C ASP A 15 4.71 -2.41 1.53
N ILE A 16 4.91 -3.56 0.86
CA ILE A 16 4.02 -4.72 0.99
C ILE A 16 4.08 -5.27 2.41
N GLN A 17 5.28 -5.47 2.95
CA GLN A 17 5.46 -6.03 4.30
C GLN A 17 4.91 -5.10 5.38
N MET A 18 5.19 -3.80 5.30
CA MET A 18 4.63 -2.81 6.21
C MET A 18 3.09 -2.80 6.14
N THR A 19 2.51 -2.81 4.93
CA THR A 19 1.05 -2.77 4.76
C THR A 19 0.40 -4.02 5.36
N LYS A 20 0.97 -5.20 5.17
CA LYS A 20 0.48 -6.45 5.79
C LYS A 20 0.53 -6.40 7.31
N ALA A 21 1.62 -5.89 7.89
CA ALA A 21 1.71 -5.71 9.33
C ALA A 21 0.63 -4.76 9.88
N ILE A 22 0.35 -3.65 9.17
CA ILE A 22 -0.73 -2.72 9.53
C ILE A 22 -2.10 -3.40 9.45
N ILE A 23 -2.37 -4.18 8.40
CA ILE A 23 -3.60 -4.96 8.25
C ILE A 23 -3.80 -5.91 9.44
N ASP A 24 -2.75 -6.64 9.83
CA ASP A 24 -2.81 -7.61 10.92
C ASP A 24 -3.09 -6.94 12.27
N ILE A 25 -2.52 -5.75 12.51
CA ILE A 25 -2.77 -4.94 13.72
C ILE A 25 -4.18 -4.35 13.72
N ALA A 26 -4.68 -3.91 12.57
CA ALA A 26 -6.00 -3.28 12.45
C ALA A 26 -7.16 -4.29 12.59
N LYS A 27 -6.94 -5.54 12.15
CA LYS A 27 -7.95 -6.61 12.14
C LYS A 27 -8.62 -6.87 13.50
N PRO A 28 -7.90 -7.09 14.62
CA PRO A 28 -8.54 -7.31 15.93
C PRO A 28 -9.28 -6.07 16.46
N LEU A 29 -8.97 -4.88 15.95
CA LEU A 29 -9.67 -3.64 16.32
C LEU A 29 -10.96 -3.43 15.51
N GLY A 30 -11.29 -4.36 14.59
CA GLY A 30 -12.42 -4.21 13.68
C GLY A 30 -12.21 -3.11 12.63
N ILE A 31 -10.97 -2.69 12.40
CA ILE A 31 -10.63 -1.63 11.44
C ILE A 31 -10.19 -2.27 10.13
N ALA A 32 -10.88 -1.92 9.04
CA ALA A 32 -10.54 -2.38 7.70
C ALA A 32 -9.51 -1.46 7.03
N VAL A 33 -8.40 -2.03 6.56
CA VAL A 33 -7.51 -1.35 5.61
C VAL A 33 -8.01 -1.65 4.21
N HIS A 34 -8.65 -0.66 3.59
CA HIS A 34 -9.25 -0.84 2.27
C HIS A 34 -8.19 -0.95 1.18
N ASP A 35 -7.18 -0.09 1.19
CA ASP A 35 -6.14 -0.12 0.18
C ASP A 35 -4.89 0.61 0.64
N HIS A 36 -3.78 0.32 0.00
CA HIS A 36 -2.57 1.13 0.07
C HIS A 36 -2.25 1.63 -1.33
N VAL A 37 -2.45 2.93 -1.53
CA VAL A 37 -2.16 3.60 -2.80
C VAL A 37 -0.81 4.30 -2.75
N ILE A 38 0.05 3.99 -3.73
CA ILE A 38 1.34 4.66 -3.95
C ILE A 38 1.15 5.63 -5.11
N VAL A 39 1.48 6.91 -4.90
CA VAL A 39 1.33 7.96 -5.91
C VAL A 39 2.70 8.41 -6.40
N GLY A 40 2.86 8.45 -7.73
CA GLY A 40 4.05 8.96 -8.41
C GLY A 40 3.67 9.98 -9.49
N ARG A 41 4.67 10.60 -10.10
CA ARG A 41 4.46 11.54 -11.23
C ARG A 41 3.77 10.86 -12.41
N ASN A 42 4.08 9.58 -12.66
CA ASN A 42 3.59 8.85 -13.82
C ASN A 42 2.29 8.08 -13.55
N GLY A 43 1.64 8.28 -12.39
CA GLY A 43 0.39 7.62 -12.06
C GLY A 43 0.35 7.13 -10.61
N HIS A 44 -0.38 6.06 -10.38
CA HIS A 44 -0.54 5.46 -9.05
C HIS A 44 -0.62 3.94 -9.15
N ALA A 45 -0.26 3.26 -8.06
CA ALA A 45 -0.41 1.83 -7.89
C ALA A 45 -1.28 1.56 -6.67
N SER A 46 -2.21 0.61 -6.80
CA SER A 46 -3.07 0.11 -5.72
C SER A 46 -2.59 -1.27 -5.34
N LEU A 47 -2.16 -1.47 -4.09
CA LEU A 47 -1.74 -2.78 -3.62
C LEU A 47 -2.91 -3.78 -3.68
N ARG A 48 -4.15 -3.36 -3.37
CA ARG A 48 -5.34 -4.20 -3.54
C ARG A 48 -5.60 -4.53 -5.01
N GLY A 49 -5.53 -3.53 -5.89
CA GLY A 49 -5.73 -3.70 -7.34
C GLY A 49 -4.72 -4.67 -7.96
N MET A 50 -3.50 -4.69 -7.43
CA MET A 50 -2.42 -5.60 -7.82
C MET A 50 -2.47 -6.96 -7.09
N ARG A 51 -3.45 -7.18 -6.20
CA ARG A 51 -3.60 -8.41 -5.39
C ARG A 51 -2.40 -8.72 -4.50
N LEU A 52 -1.76 -7.69 -3.98
CA LEU A 52 -0.63 -7.79 -3.04
C LEU A 52 -1.08 -7.84 -1.58
N ILE A 53 -2.32 -7.40 -1.32
CA ILE A 53 -3.05 -7.41 -0.04
C ILE A 53 -4.51 -7.81 -0.26
#